data_AF-E4U1D0-F1
#
_entry.id   AF-E4U1D0-F1
#
_cell.length_a   1.000
_cell.length_b   1.000
_cell.length_c   1.000
_cell.angle_alpha   90.00
_cell.angle_beta   90.00
_cell.angle_gamma   90.00
#
_symmetry.space_group_name_H-M   'P 1'
#
loop_
_entity.id
_entity.type
_entity.pdbx_description
1 polymer ?
#
loop_
_entity_poly.entity_id
_entity_poly.type
_entity_poly.pdbx_seq_one_letter_code
_entity_poly.pdbx_strand_id
1 'polypeptide(L)'
;MNPEKYNRSVKMLCPTCGCSDFSYYDGVDETIQIMTCSSCEREFNKDELIRENSENIDEHLSEMKEEVTKDIADKLRKSLIKAFSGSKNIRIK
;
A
#
# COMPACT_ATOMS: atom_id res chain seq x y z
N MET A 1 -4.94 -17.42 5.26
CA MET A 1 -5.24 -16.04 4.85
C MET A 1 -4.83 -15.95 3.39
N ASN A 2 -5.52 -15.17 2.57
CA ASN A 2 -5.13 -15.00 1.17
C ASN A 2 -4.22 -13.76 1.08
N PRO A 3 -2.90 -13.92 0.88
CA PRO A 3 -1.97 -12.77 0.84
C PRO A 3 -2.27 -11.82 -0.33
N GLU A 4 -2.80 -12.34 -1.44
CA GLU A 4 -3.17 -11.56 -2.62
C GLU A 4 -4.25 -10.50 -2.35
N LYS A 5 -5.07 -10.69 -1.30
CA LYS A 5 -6.11 -9.71 -0.89
C LYS A 5 -5.49 -8.37 -0.50
N TYR A 6 -4.24 -8.37 -0.03
CA TYR A 6 -3.57 -7.18 0.47
C TYR A 6 -2.63 -6.55 -0.56
N ASN A 7 -2.56 -7.06 -1.79
CA ASN A 7 -1.76 -6.42 -2.83
C ASN A 7 -2.37 -5.07 -3.20
N ARG A 8 -1.55 -4.01 -3.18
CA ARG A 8 -1.95 -2.66 -3.60
C ARG A 8 -0.95 -2.06 -4.55
N SER A 9 -1.48 -1.41 -5.58
CA SER A 9 -0.69 -0.59 -6.51
C SER A 9 -0.87 0.87 -6.12
N VAL A 10 0.19 1.49 -5.62
CA VAL A 10 0.19 2.92 -5.30
C VAL A 10 0.58 3.69 -6.54
N LYS A 11 -0.26 4.64 -6.96
CA LYS A 11 0.09 5.57 -8.04
C LYS A 11 1.01 6.66 -7.50
N MET A 12 2.12 6.88 -8.19
CA MET A 12 3.02 7.99 -7.89
C MET A 12 2.44 9.29 -8.45
N LEU A 13 2.55 10.36 -7.69
CA LEU A 13 2.11 11.69 -8.06
C LEU A 13 3.31 12.61 -8.19
N CYS A 14 3.27 13.50 -9.18
CA CYS A 14 4.25 14.56 -9.31
C CYS A 14 4.08 15.55 -8.14
N PRO A 15 5.11 15.78 -7.30
CA PRO A 15 5.00 16.69 -6.16
C PRO A 15 4.82 18.15 -6.57
N THR A 16 4.98 18.48 -7.86
CA THR A 16 4.85 19.85 -8.37
C THR A 16 3.46 20.15 -8.94
N CYS A 17 2.88 19.21 -9.70
CA CYS A 17 1.62 19.43 -10.41
C CYS A 17 0.53 18.39 -10.13
N GLY A 18 0.82 17.33 -9.36
CA GLY A 18 -0.13 16.27 -9.03
C GLY A 18 -0.43 15.28 -10.17
N CYS A 19 0.18 15.44 -11.35
CA CYS A 19 0.03 14.48 -12.45
C CYS A 19 0.62 13.11 -12.08
N SER A 20 -0.01 12.03 -12.53
CA SER A 20 0.45 10.64 -12.30
C SER A 20 1.13 10.01 -13.52
N ASP A 21 1.22 10.75 -14.63
CA ASP A 21 1.75 10.24 -15.89
C ASP A 21 3.18 10.70 -16.08
N PHE A 22 4.06 9.74 -16.38
CA PHE A 22 5.48 9.97 -16.52
C PHE A 22 6.06 9.22 -17.73
N SER A 23 7.01 9.84 -18.40
CA SER A 23 7.87 9.20 -19.39
C SER A 23 9.15 8.69 -18.73
N TYR A 24 9.73 7.62 -19.29
CA TYR A 24 10.93 6.97 -18.74
C TYR A 24 12.03 6.96 -19.78
N TYR A 25 13.24 7.29 -19.36
CA TYR A 25 14.45 7.18 -20.17
C TYR A 25 15.62 6.78 -19.28
N ASP A 26 16.52 6.02 -19.88
CA ASP A 26 17.79 5.69 -19.26
C ASP A 26 18.68 6.94 -19.30
N GLY A 27 19.26 7.27 -18.16
CA GLY A 27 20.18 8.40 -18.02
C GLY A 27 21.53 8.13 -18.71
N VAL A 28 22.49 9.02 -18.46
CA VAL A 28 23.86 8.91 -19.02
C VAL A 28 24.57 7.61 -18.56
N ASP A 29 24.11 7.05 -17.44
CA ASP A 29 24.44 5.72 -16.95
C ASP A 29 23.16 4.89 -16.97
N GLU A 30 23.17 3.72 -17.61
CA GLU A 30 22.01 2.81 -17.76
C GLU A 30 21.42 2.37 -16.41
N THR A 31 22.15 2.55 -15.30
CA THR A 31 21.66 2.29 -13.94
C THR A 31 20.77 3.40 -13.39
N ILE A 32 20.78 4.59 -13.98
CA ILE A 32 20.01 5.75 -13.54
C ILE A 32 18.77 5.87 -14.41
N GLN A 33 17.62 5.44 -13.87
CA GLN A 33 16.33 5.68 -14.49
C GLN A 33 15.82 7.08 -14.15
N ILE A 34 15.61 7.90 -15.19
CA ILE A 34 15.02 9.22 -15.06
C ILE A 34 13.57 9.14 -15.50
N MET A 35 12.71 9.79 -14.72
CA MET A 35 11.28 9.83 -14.96
C MET A 35 10.80 11.27 -15.05
N THR A 36 10.11 11.59 -16.14
CA THR A 36 9.72 12.96 -16.46
C THR A 36 8.22 13.10 -16.47
N CYS A 37 7.73 14.08 -15.72
CA CYS A 37 6.31 14.33 -15.62
C CYS A 37 5.76 14.84 -16.95
N SER A 38 4.75 14.16 -17.49
CA SER A 38 4.14 14.52 -18.78
C SER A 38 3.42 15.88 -18.78
N SER A 39 3.15 16.46 -17.60
CA SER A 39 2.41 17.72 -17.48
C SER A 39 3.27 18.95 -17.20
N CYS A 40 4.33 18.80 -16.39
CA CYS A 40 5.17 19.94 -15.98
C CYS A 40 6.63 19.77 -16.37
N GLU A 41 6.96 18.67 -17.06
CA GLU A 41 8.29 18.36 -17.59
C GLU A 41 9.39 18.25 -16.54
N ARG A 42 9.04 18.25 -15.25
CA ARG A 42 9.99 18.04 -14.18
C ARG A 42 10.50 16.61 -14.22
N GLU A 43 11.82 16.49 -14.18
CA GLU A 43 12.55 15.23 -14.12
C GLU A 43 12.77 14.83 -12.65
N PHE A 44 12.71 13.54 -12.38
CA PHE A 44 13.04 12.96 -11.10
C PHE A 44 13.89 11.70 -11.34
N ASN A 45 14.72 11.35 -10.37
CA ASN A 45 15.19 9.97 -10.27
C ASN A 45 14.18 9.15 -9.47
N LYS A 46 14.32 7.82 -9.54
CA LYS A 46 13.42 6.88 -8.86
C LYS A 46 13.36 7.10 -7.34
N ASP A 47 14.50 7.29 -6.68
CA ASP A 47 14.57 7.42 -5.22
C ASP A 47 13.94 8.74 -4.74
N GLU A 48 14.15 9.83 -5.50
CA GLU A 48 13.53 11.13 -5.25
C GLU A 48 12.02 11.01 -5.34
N LEU A 49 11.49 10.46 -6.43
CA LEU A 49 10.04 10.31 -6.59
C LEU A 49 9.42 9.46 -5.47
N ILE A 50 10.07 8.35 -5.09
CA ILE A 50 9.64 7.51 -3.97
C ILE A 50 9.61 8.30 -2.67
N ARG A 51 10.67 9.07 -2.39
CA ARG A 51 10.75 9.89 -1.19
C ARG A 51 9.66 10.94 -1.13
N GLU A 52 9.42 11.66 -2.24
CA GLU A 52 8.39 12.71 -2.30
C GLU A 52 6.96 12.14 -2.21
N ASN A 53 6.76 10.85 -2.54
CA ASN A 53 5.48 10.15 -2.40
C ASN A 53 5.40 9.29 -1.12
N SER A 54 6.38 9.37 -0.23
CA SER A 54 6.45 8.52 0.96
C SER A 54 5.21 8.63 1.84
N GLU A 55 4.64 9.83 2.00
CA GLU A 55 3.41 10.04 2.76
C GLU A 55 2.22 9.29 2.15
N ASN A 56 2.06 9.35 0.83
CA ASN A 56 1.00 8.60 0.13
C ASN A 56 1.20 7.08 0.24
N ILE A 57 2.45 6.63 0.16
CA ILE A 57 2.81 5.21 0.35
C ILE A 57 2.49 4.79 1.79
N ASP A 58 2.87 5.58 2.79
CA ASP A 58 2.69 5.29 4.20
C ASP A 58 1.21 5.24 4.60
N GLU A 59 0.38 6.11 4.02
CA GLU A 59 -1.07 6.06 4.23
C GLU A 59 -1.66 4.74 3.71
N HIS A 60 -1.34 4.36 2.48
CA HIS A 60 -1.78 3.08 1.93
C HIS A 60 -1.25 1.88 2.74
N LEU A 61 -0.04 1.95 3.28
CA LEU A 61 0.51 0.93 4.18
C LEU A 61 -0.25 0.88 5.52
N SER A 62 -0.65 2.03 6.06
CA SER A 62 -1.43 2.13 7.30
C SER A 62 -2.79 1.45 7.14
N GLU A 63 -3.51 1.80 6.08
CA GLU A 63 -4.80 1.18 5.73
C GLU A 63 -4.68 -0.34 5.57
N MET A 64 -3.62 -0.83 4.93
CA MET A 64 -3.37 -2.26 4.78
C MET A 64 -3.15 -2.93 6.14
N LYS A 65 -2.34 -2.31 7.02
CA LYS A 65 -2.08 -2.84 8.37
C LYS A 65 -3.38 -2.94 9.16
N GLU A 66 -4.23 -1.93 9.09
CA GLU A 66 -5.54 -1.98 9.74
C GLU A 66 -6.42 -3.11 9.22
N GLU A 67 -6.50 -3.28 7.90
CA GLU A 67 -7.31 -4.34 7.28
C GLU A 67 -6.82 -5.73 7.70
N VAL A 68 -5.51 -5.96 7.65
CA VAL A 68 -4.89 -7.22 8.11
C VAL A 68 -5.21 -7.48 9.58
N THR A 69 -5.08 -6.46 10.43
CA THR A 69 -5.31 -6.58 11.87
C THR A 69 -6.76 -6.91 12.19
N LYS A 70 -7.71 -6.24 11.51
CA LYS A 70 -9.15 -6.51 11.62
C LYS A 70 -9.49 -7.94 11.18
N ASP A 71 -8.96 -8.40 10.03
CA ASP A 71 -9.20 -9.75 9.53
C ASP A 71 -8.66 -10.84 10.48
N ILE A 72 -7.50 -10.62 11.11
CA ILE A 72 -6.94 -11.53 12.12
C ILE A 72 -7.86 -11.57 13.35
N ALA A 73 -8.22 -10.39 13.89
CA ALA A 73 -9.06 -10.29 15.08
C ALA A 73 -10.42 -10.96 14.87
N ASP A 74 -11.06 -10.72 13.72
CA ASP A 74 -12.34 -11.33 13.36
C ASP A 74 -12.22 -12.85 13.22
N LYS A 75 -11.14 -13.33 12.60
CA LYS A 75 -10.93 -14.78 12.45
C LYS A 75 -10.69 -15.45 13.79
N LEU A 76 -9.93 -14.83 14.70
CA LEU A 76 -9.74 -15.32 16.06
C LEU A 76 -11.07 -15.32 16.82
N ARG A 77 -11.82 -14.23 16.77
CA ARG A 77 -13.14 -14.11 17.42
C ARG A 77 -14.11 -15.19 16.91
N LYS A 78 -14.23 -15.36 15.59
CA LYS A 78 -15.07 -16.41 14.97
C LYS A 78 -14.62 -17.81 15.38
N SER A 79 -13.30 -18.05 15.45
CA SER A 79 -12.75 -19.35 15.86
C SER A 79 -13.05 -19.66 17.33
N LEU A 80 -12.92 -18.67 18.21
CA LEU A 80 -13.27 -18.78 19.62
C LEU A 80 -14.78 -19.02 19.80
N ILE A 81 -15.64 -18.21 19.16
CA ILE A 81 -17.10 -18.40 19.21
C ILE A 81 -17.46 -19.81 18.74
N LYS A 82 -16.89 -20.28 17.63
CA LYS A 82 -17.13 -21.63 17.11
C LYS A 82 -16.63 -22.75 18.02
N ALA A 83 -15.49 -22.55 18.68
CA ALA A 83 -14.96 -23.53 19.63
C ALA A 83 -15.84 -23.69 20.87
N PHE A 84 -16.45 -22.59 21.33
CA PHE A 84 -17.27 -22.57 22.54
C PHE A 84 -18.78 -22.60 22.29
N SER A 85 -19.24 -22.56 21.04
CA SER A 85 -20.68 -22.53 20.69
C SER A 85 -21.45 -23.78 21.11
N GLY A 86 -20.77 -24.91 21.31
CA GLY A 86 -21.37 -26.15 21.83
C GLY A 86 -21.40 -26.25 23.36
N SER A 87 -20.77 -25.31 24.07
CA SER A 87 -20.65 -25.37 25.52
C SER A 87 -21.88 -24.74 26.19
N LYS A 88 -22.57 -25.49 27.05
CA LYS A 88 -23.76 -25.02 27.76
C LYS A 88 -23.45 -24.00 28.88
N ASN A 89 -22.17 -23.88 29.26
CA ASN A 89 -21.70 -23.09 30.41
C ASN A 89 -20.88 -21.84 30.02
N ILE A 90 -20.51 -21.64 28.75
CA ILE A 90 -19.70 -20.48 28.32
C ILE A 90 -20.48 -19.70 27.27
N ARG A 91 -20.80 -18.43 27.58
CA ARG A 91 -21.38 -17.47 26.64
C ARG A 91 -20.33 -16.45 26.25
N ILE A 92 -19.92 -16.47 24.98
CA ILE A 92 -19.06 -15.45 24.37
C ILE A 92 -19.98 -14.42 23.70
N LYS A 93 -19.91 -13.14 24.13
CA LYS A 93 -20.59 -12.01 23.49
C LYS A 93 -19.75 -11.46 22.36
#